data_AF-A0A3D0W9J9-F1
#
_entry.id   AF-A0A3D0W9J9-F1
#
_cell.length_a   1.000
_cell.length_b   1.000
_cell.length_c   1.000
_cell.angle_alpha   90.00
_cell.angle_beta   90.00
_cell.angle_gamma   90.00
#
_symmetry.space_group_name_H-M   'P 1'
#
loop_
_entity.id
_entity.type
_entity.pdbx_description
1 polymer ?
#
loop_
_entity_poly.entity_id
_entity_poly.type
_entity_poly.pdbx_seq_one_letter_code
_entity_poly.pdbx_strand_id
1 'polypeptide(L)'
;MSALPSDIAAATREATLGGWSSQAVHDRYPGARESYSPPSEGFFDSAAHAEAAAAQRGALIGAERRRFSAPVHALLWIDPATGIPTYRLKDAAQAVDLPVIPARVELDLEAGTTTLELFG
;
A
#
# COMPACT_ATOMS: atom_id res chain seq x y z
N MET A 1 -0.56 36.28 24.91
CA MET A 1 -1.54 37.02 24.09
C MET A 1 -2.45 36.02 23.43
N SER A 2 -3.76 36.17 23.58
CA SER A 2 -4.75 35.39 22.83
C SER A 2 -4.78 35.87 21.38
N ALA A 3 -4.85 34.93 20.43
CA ALA A 3 -4.92 35.26 19.01
C ALA A 3 -6.18 36.09 18.73
N LEU A 4 -6.07 37.12 17.88
CA LEU A 4 -7.23 37.87 17.43
C LEU A 4 -8.04 37.01 16.46
N PRO A 5 -9.36 37.21 16.35
CA PRO A 5 -10.19 36.51 15.36
C PRO A 5 -9.68 36.63 13.92
N SER A 6 -9.02 37.75 13.57
CA SER A 6 -8.36 37.94 12.28
C SER A 6 -7.17 37.03 12.07
N ASP A 7 -6.39 36.78 13.12
CA ASP A 7 -5.22 35.90 13.08
C ASP A 7 -5.66 34.43 12.95
N ILE A 8 -6.75 34.07 13.63
CA ILE A 8 -7.38 32.76 13.52
C ILE A 8 -7.90 32.55 12.09
N ALA A 9 -8.63 33.52 11.54
CA ALA A 9 -9.16 33.42 10.18
C ALA A 9 -8.04 33.31 9.12
N ALA A 10 -6.93 34.02 9.30
CA ALA A 10 -5.76 33.92 8.41
C ALA A 10 -5.01 32.58 8.55
N ALA A 11 -5.09 31.93 9.72
CA ALA A 11 -4.46 30.64 9.99
C ALA A 11 -5.34 29.44 9.64
N THR A 12 -6.65 29.63 9.42
CA THR A 12 -7.58 28.57 9.04
C THR A 12 -7.79 28.52 7.53
N ARG A 13 -7.74 27.31 6.96
CA ARG A 13 -8.13 27.04 5.57
C ARG A 13 -9.20 25.96 5.55
N GLU A 14 -10.10 26.01 4.59
CA GLU A 14 -11.11 24.97 4.41
C GLU A 14 -10.44 23.65 4.03
N ALA A 15 -10.77 22.57 4.74
CA ALA A 15 -10.23 21.25 4.45
C ALA A 15 -10.91 20.69 3.19
N THR A 16 -10.11 20.23 2.23
CA THR A 16 -10.62 19.53 1.05
C THR A 16 -10.45 18.02 1.23
N LEU A 17 -11.53 17.26 1.02
CA LEU A 17 -11.50 15.80 1.07
C LEU A 17 -11.36 15.23 -0.34
N GLY A 18 -10.21 14.61 -0.62
CA GLY A 18 -10.00 13.81 -1.83
C GLY A 18 -10.34 12.34 -1.57
N GLY A 19 -11.14 11.74 -2.45
CA GLY A 19 -11.47 10.31 -2.41
C GLY A 19 -10.60 9.50 -3.37
N TRP A 20 -10.38 8.24 -3.04
CA TRP A 20 -9.84 7.24 -3.97
C TRP A 20 -10.83 6.08 -4.05
N SER A 21 -11.14 5.65 -5.27
CA SER A 21 -11.99 4.49 -5.53
C SER A 21 -11.41 3.70 -6.70
N SER A 22 -11.73 2.41 -6.78
CA SER A 22 -11.23 1.53 -7.84
C SER A 22 -12.35 0.66 -8.39
N GLN A 23 -12.77 0.92 -9.63
CA GLN A 23 -13.82 0.15 -10.29
C GLN A 23 -13.43 -1.33 -10.43
N ALA A 24 -12.16 -1.62 -10.72
CA ALA A 24 -11.66 -2.99 -10.83
C ALA A 24 -11.82 -3.80 -9.54
N VAL A 25 -11.73 -3.13 -8.37
CA VAL A 25 -11.96 -3.76 -7.06
C VAL A 25 -13.43 -4.05 -6.86
N HIS A 26 -14.28 -3.08 -7.18
CA HIS A 26 -15.74 -3.24 -7.08
C HIS A 26 -16.24 -4.38 -7.99
N ASP A 27 -15.74 -4.46 -9.22
CA ASP A 27 -16.11 -5.51 -10.18
C ASP A 27 -15.68 -6.91 -9.71
N ARG A 28 -14.51 -7.02 -9.05
CA ARG A 28 -13.99 -8.28 -8.49
C ARG A 28 -14.66 -8.66 -7.17
N TYR A 29 -15.06 -7.68 -6.35
CA TYR A 29 -15.71 -7.88 -5.06
C TYR A 29 -17.04 -7.13 -4.97
N PRO A 30 -18.14 -7.68 -5.51
CA PRO A 30 -19.43 -6.99 -5.54
C PRO A 30 -20.02 -6.66 -4.15
N GLY A 31 -19.50 -7.31 -3.09
CA GLY A 31 -19.88 -7.05 -1.70
C GLY A 31 -18.93 -6.11 -0.94
N ALA A 32 -17.83 -5.65 -1.56
CA ALA A 32 -16.92 -4.70 -0.93
C ALA A 32 -17.64 -3.36 -0.75
N ARG A 33 -17.70 -2.89 0.50
CA ARG A 33 -18.25 -1.58 0.82
C ARG A 33 -17.10 -0.58 0.92
N GLU A 34 -17.32 0.62 0.40
CA GLU A 34 -16.46 1.75 0.70
C GLU A 34 -16.52 2.01 2.21
N SER A 35 -15.51 1.52 2.93
CA SER A 35 -15.30 1.91 4.30
C SER A 35 -14.80 3.34 4.29
N TYR A 36 -15.66 4.29 4.64
CA TYR A 36 -15.31 5.69 4.91
C TYR A 36 -14.42 5.77 6.16
N SER A 37 -13.22 5.19 6.07
CA SER A 37 -12.16 5.40 7.04
C SER A 37 -11.88 6.89 7.11
N PRO A 38 -11.68 7.48 8.30
CA PRO A 38 -11.42 8.89 8.42
C PRO A 38 -10.25 9.29 7.49
N PRO A 39 -10.39 10.43 6.77
CA PRO A 39 -9.37 10.90 5.86
C PRO A 39 -8.07 11.14 6.62
N SER A 40 -6.95 10.77 6.01
CA SER A 40 -5.63 11.10 6.57
C SER A 40 -5.35 12.59 6.38
N GLU A 41 -4.87 13.26 7.41
CA GLU A 41 -4.47 14.66 7.34
C GLU A 41 -3.22 14.81 6.45
N GLY A 42 -3.22 15.83 5.60
CA GLY A 42 -2.10 16.16 4.73
C GLY A 42 -2.10 17.66 4.38
N PHE A 43 -0.91 18.21 4.17
CA PHE A 43 -0.71 19.62 3.85
C PHE A 43 -0.23 19.73 2.40
N PHE A 44 -1.08 20.26 1.53
CA PHE A 44 -0.79 20.44 0.12
C PHE A 44 -1.09 21.87 -0.32
N ASP A 45 -0.26 22.40 -1.22
CA ASP A 45 -0.44 23.74 -1.77
C ASP A 45 -1.63 23.84 -2.76
N SER A 46 -2.11 22.69 -3.27
CA SER A 46 -3.27 22.62 -4.15
C SER A 46 -4.01 21.27 -4.02
N ALA A 47 -5.30 21.26 -4.37
CA ALA A 47 -6.09 20.03 -4.45
C ALA A 47 -5.51 19.01 -5.44
N ALA A 48 -4.97 19.49 -6.57
CA ALA A 48 -4.32 18.63 -7.56
C ALA A 48 -3.10 17.88 -7.01
N HIS A 49 -2.31 18.51 -6.12
CA HIS A 49 -1.21 17.84 -5.44
C HIS A 49 -1.70 16.77 -4.45
N ALA A 50 -2.78 17.05 -3.72
CA ALA A 50 -3.38 16.09 -2.82
C ALA A 50 -3.92 14.86 -3.58
N GLU A 51 -4.60 15.07 -4.70
CA GLU A 51 -5.10 14.00 -5.56
C GLU A 51 -3.96 13.17 -6.17
N ALA A 52 -2.89 13.81 -6.63
CA ALA A 52 -1.71 13.10 -7.15
C ALA A 52 -1.05 12.23 -6.08
N ALA A 53 -0.90 12.74 -4.85
CA ALA A 53 -0.36 11.97 -3.74
C ALA A 53 -1.28 10.80 -3.35
N ALA A 54 -2.61 11.02 -3.32
CA ALA A 54 -3.59 9.97 -3.07
C ALA A 54 -3.55 8.88 -4.16
N ALA A 55 -3.43 9.27 -5.43
CA ALA A 55 -3.32 8.35 -6.56
C ALA A 55 -2.02 7.54 -6.51
N GLN A 56 -0.88 8.16 -6.21
CA GLN A 56 0.40 7.46 -6.03
C GLN A 56 0.34 6.47 -4.86
N ARG A 57 -0.25 6.88 -3.73
CA ARG A 57 -0.46 5.99 -2.58
C ARG A 57 -1.38 4.82 -2.93
N GLY A 58 -2.48 5.09 -3.64
CA GLY A 58 -3.37 4.05 -4.15
C GLY A 58 -2.63 3.09 -5.10
N ALA A 59 -1.78 3.61 -5.97
CA ALA A 59 -0.96 2.80 -6.88
C ALA A 59 0.06 1.92 -6.14
N LEU A 60 0.67 2.41 -5.05
CA LEU A 60 1.57 1.62 -4.20
C LEU A 60 0.84 0.51 -3.43
N ILE A 61 -0.43 0.72 -3.10
CA ILE A 61 -1.27 -0.27 -2.41
C ILE A 61 -1.85 -1.28 -3.42
N GLY A 62 -1.86 -0.95 -4.71
CA GLY A 62 -2.44 -1.77 -5.77
C GLY A 62 -3.97 -1.74 -5.76
N ALA A 63 -4.57 -2.44 -6.73
CA ALA A 63 -6.01 -2.65 -6.73
C ALA A 63 -6.43 -3.61 -5.60
N GLU A 64 -5.64 -4.64 -5.30
CA GLU A 64 -5.97 -5.65 -4.30
C GLU A 64 -4.83 -5.73 -3.27
N ARG A 65 -5.15 -5.61 -1.98
CA ARG A 65 -4.17 -5.88 -0.92
C ARG A 65 -4.06 -7.39 -0.71
N ARG A 66 -3.14 -8.05 -1.42
CA ARG A 66 -2.86 -9.46 -1.15
C ARG A 66 -1.52 -9.62 -0.47
N ARG A 67 -1.55 -10.35 0.64
CA ARG A 67 -0.35 -10.75 1.38
C ARG A 67 -0.29 -12.26 1.32
N PHE A 68 0.83 -12.78 0.84
CA PHE A 68 1.07 -14.20 0.70
C PHE A 68 2.20 -14.62 1.62
N SER A 69 2.04 -15.78 2.25
CA SER A 69 3.15 -16.48 2.91
C SER A 69 3.62 -17.59 1.99
N ALA A 70 4.86 -17.50 1.52
CA ALA A 70 5.47 -18.45 0.61
C ALA A 70 6.66 -19.13 1.30
N PRO A 71 6.49 -20.38 1.79
CA PRO A 71 7.61 -21.16 2.30
C PRO A 71 8.48 -21.62 1.13
N VAL A 72 9.80 -21.53 1.32
CA VAL A 72 10.81 -21.96 0.37
C VAL A 72 11.68 -22.98 1.08
N HIS A 73 11.79 -24.17 0.51
CA HIS A 73 12.59 -25.29 1.03
C HIS A 73 14.10 -25.11 0.75
N ALA A 74 14.60 -23.89 0.96
CA ALA A 74 16.01 -23.52 0.84
C ALA A 74 16.26 -22.21 1.60
N LEU A 75 17.51 -21.97 1.96
CA LEU A 75 17.98 -20.65 2.42
C LEU A 75 18.16 -19.71 1.23
N LEU A 76 17.43 -18.60 1.23
CA LEU A 76 17.57 -17.54 0.24
C LEU A 76 18.42 -16.41 0.81
N TRP A 77 19.64 -16.29 0.31
CA TRP A 77 20.50 -15.16 0.61
C TRP A 77 20.20 -14.02 -0.37
N ILE A 78 19.50 -13.00 0.11
CA ILE A 78 19.16 -11.82 -0.69
C ILE A 78 20.30 -10.80 -0.56
N ASP A 79 20.91 -10.44 -1.69
CA ASP A 79 21.92 -9.39 -1.76
C ASP A 79 21.25 -8.02 -1.97
N PRO A 80 21.25 -7.13 -0.96
CA PRO A 80 20.64 -5.81 -1.09
C PRO A 80 21.35 -4.90 -2.09
N ALA A 81 22.60 -5.20 -2.48
CA ALA A 81 23.33 -4.41 -3.48
C ALA A 81 22.77 -4.59 -4.91
N THR A 82 22.01 -5.66 -5.15
CA THR A 82 21.41 -5.95 -6.46
C THR A 82 20.09 -5.21 -6.71
N GLY A 83 19.61 -4.45 -5.73
CA GLY A 83 18.36 -3.68 -5.79
C GLY A 83 17.23 -4.32 -4.99
N ILE A 84 15.99 -3.89 -5.27
CA ILE A 84 14.81 -4.40 -4.57
C ILE A 84 14.46 -5.79 -5.12
N PRO A 85 14.49 -6.85 -4.30
CA PRO A 85 14.11 -8.19 -4.74
C PRO A 85 12.66 -8.17 -5.21
N THR A 86 12.42 -8.68 -6.41
CA THR A 86 11.09 -8.76 -7.00
C THR A 86 10.89 -10.19 -7.51
N TYR A 87 9.77 -10.81 -7.16
CA TYR A 87 9.42 -12.17 -7.60
C TYR A 87 8.14 -12.15 -8.42
N ARG A 88 7.84 -13.24 -9.12
CA ARG A 88 6.54 -13.45 -9.75
C ARG A 88 5.84 -14.61 -9.06
N LEU A 89 4.74 -14.33 -8.39
CA LEU A 89 3.93 -15.36 -7.73
C LEU A 89 2.93 -15.92 -8.74
N LYS A 90 2.94 -17.24 -8.91
CA LYS A 90 1.98 -17.97 -9.75
C LYS A 90 1.32 -19.05 -8.92
N ASP A 91 0.02 -18.92 -8.72
CA ASP A 91 -0.80 -19.91 -8.03
C ASP A 91 -2.19 -19.97 -8.69
N ALA A 92 -2.46 -21.06 -9.39
CA ALA A 92 -3.73 -21.26 -10.08
C ALA A 92 -4.90 -21.44 -9.12
N ALA A 93 -4.69 -22.01 -7.93
CA ALA A 93 -5.75 -22.21 -6.94
C ALA A 93 -6.20 -20.88 -6.32
N GLN A 94 -5.27 -19.93 -6.19
CA GLN A 94 -5.55 -18.57 -5.70
C GLN A 94 -5.83 -17.56 -6.83
N ALA A 95 -5.83 -18.03 -8.09
CA ALA A 95 -5.92 -17.20 -9.30
C ALA A 95 -4.93 -16.01 -9.31
N VAL A 96 -3.68 -16.29 -8.96
CA VAL A 96 -2.59 -15.30 -8.87
C VAL A 96 -1.59 -15.53 -9.99
N ASP A 97 -1.30 -14.48 -10.76
CA ASP A 97 -0.15 -14.39 -11.64
C ASP A 97 0.30 -12.93 -11.72
N LEU A 98 1.12 -12.49 -10.76
CA LEU A 98 1.49 -11.08 -10.62
C LEU A 98 2.91 -10.90 -10.03
N PRO A 99 3.58 -9.77 -10.32
CA PRO A 99 4.84 -9.42 -9.67
C PRO A 99 4.60 -9.04 -8.21
N VAL A 100 5.43 -9.56 -7.30
CA VAL A 100 5.37 -9.33 -5.86
C VAL A 100 6.72 -8.89 -5.32
N ILE A 101 6.69 -8.16 -4.20
CA ILE A 101 7.87 -7.73 -3.45
C ILE A 101 7.85 -8.42 -2.08
N PRO A 102 8.97 -8.99 -1.59
CA PRO A 102 9.05 -9.51 -0.24
C PRO A 102 9.10 -8.37 0.78
N ALA A 103 8.10 -8.29 1.65
CA ALA A 103 8.06 -7.34 2.76
C ALA A 103 8.73 -7.90 4.02
N ARG A 104 8.75 -9.23 4.19
CA ARG A 104 9.45 -9.93 5.27
C ARG A 104 10.15 -11.17 4.72
N VAL A 105 11.35 -11.40 5.21
CA VAL A 105 12.19 -12.57 4.88
C VAL A 105 12.62 -13.17 6.20
N GLU A 106 12.21 -14.41 6.45
CA GLU A 106 12.56 -15.14 7.66
C GLU A 106 13.41 -16.34 7.28
N LEU A 107 14.61 -16.41 7.85
CA LEU A 107 15.58 -17.48 7.59
C LEU A 107 15.62 -18.40 8.81
N ASP A 108 15.24 -19.66 8.60
CA ASP A 108 15.44 -20.72 9.58
C ASP A 108 16.71 -21.48 9.21
N LEU A 109 17.80 -21.19 9.94
CA LEU A 109 19.10 -21.79 9.70
C LEU A 109 19.18 -23.25 10.16
N GLU A 110 18.34 -23.67 11.10
CA GLU A 110 18.30 -25.04 11.62
C GLU A 110 17.57 -25.95 10.63
N ALA A 111 16.40 -25.52 10.16
CA ALA A 111 15.63 -26.24 9.15
C ALA A 111 16.15 -26.04 7.71
N GLY A 112 17.01 -25.03 7.49
CA GLY A 112 17.52 -24.69 6.17
C GLY A 112 16.44 -24.13 5.23
N THR A 113 15.46 -23.40 5.77
CA THR A 113 14.30 -22.91 5.01
C THR A 113 14.18 -21.38 5.09
N THR A 114 13.42 -20.82 4.14
CA THR A 114 13.08 -19.41 4.12
C THR A 114 11.56 -19.25 4.04
N THR A 115 10.98 -18.37 4.85
CA THR A 115 9.60 -17.94 4.66
C THR A 115 9.60 -16.52 4.11
N LEU A 116 8.98 -16.36 2.94
CA LEU A 116 8.79 -15.05 2.33
C LEU A 116 7.37 -14.57 2.57
N GLU A 117 7.26 -13.33 3.02
CA GLU A 117 6.01 -12.62 3.06
C GLU A 117 5.95 -11.67 1.87
N LEU A 118 5.07 -11.98 0.91
CA LEU A 118 5.01 -11.33 -0.39
C LEU A 118 3.80 -10.39 -0.47
N PHE A 119 4.02 -9.20 -1.02
CA PHE A 119 2.99 -8.22 -1.34
C PHE A 119 2.87 -8.02 -2.84
N GLY A 120 1.64 -8.00 -3.34
CA GLY A 120 1.30 -7.59 -4.70
C GLY A 120 -0.20 -7.61 -4.97
#